data_AF-A0A5D0MTP1-F1
#
_entry.id   AF-A0A5D0MTP1-F1
#
_cell.length_a   1.000
_cell.length_b   1.000
_cell.length_c   1.000
_cell.angle_alpha   90.00
_cell.angle_beta   90.00
_cell.angle_gamma   90.00
#
_symmetry.space_group_name_H-M   'P 1'
#
loop_
_entity.id
_entity.type
_entity.pdbx_description
1 polymer ?
#
loop_
_entity_poly.entity_id
_entity_poly.type
_entity_poly.pdbx_seq_one_letter_code
_entity_poly.pdbx_strand_id
1 'polypeptide(L)'
;MTKQRGMSIPTAALVLILATPVASWGLIGDLTNEEARQLAAEGVELDYAIRPVSLGPVGDRIVGVLACIGVIGALALLVRDTYTCRLDSRWWRVLLPLVGAGVVVGFTWRVLTAGGIGANIGAGLIIIFGGPLLAVLLIAAAVAALHLHLTRARRNGSNSD
;
A
#
# COMPACT_ATOMS: atom_id res chain seq x y z
N MET A 1 -29.44 2.40 23.45
CA MET A 1 -29.20 3.02 22.12
C MET A 1 -27.69 3.20 21.93
N THR A 2 -27.00 2.19 21.45
CA THR A 2 -25.57 2.25 21.13
C THR A 2 -25.40 2.98 19.80
N LYS A 3 -24.89 4.21 19.86
CA LYS A 3 -24.56 5.03 18.69
C LYS A 3 -23.40 4.34 17.96
N GLN A 4 -23.71 3.45 17.01
CA GLN A 4 -22.72 2.93 16.06
C GLN A 4 -22.14 4.14 15.32
N ARG A 5 -20.99 4.63 15.79
CA ARG A 5 -20.12 5.50 14.99
C ARG A 5 -19.57 4.63 13.87
N GLY A 6 -20.37 4.45 12.81
CA GLY A 6 -19.85 3.91 11.57
C GLY A 6 -18.68 4.79 11.14
N MET A 7 -17.51 4.19 10.94
CA MET A 7 -16.38 4.92 10.36
C MET A 7 -16.89 5.58 9.07
N SER A 8 -16.61 6.87 8.94
CA SER A 8 -16.95 7.57 7.71
C SER A 8 -16.11 6.96 6.57
N ILE A 9 -16.71 6.85 5.39
CA ILE A 9 -16.04 6.43 4.14
C ILE A 9 -14.61 7.00 3.99
N PRO A 10 -14.32 8.29 4.26
CA PRO A 10 -12.96 8.81 4.18
C PRO A 10 -11.99 8.16 5.17
N THR A 11 -12.43 7.81 6.38
CA THR A 11 -11.58 7.09 7.35
C THR A 11 -11.24 5.69 6.86
N ALA A 12 -12.21 4.95 6.31
CA ALA A 12 -11.95 3.61 5.76
C ALA A 12 -10.98 3.67 4.56
N ALA A 13 -11.17 4.63 3.64
CA ALA A 13 -10.26 4.85 2.52
C ALA A 13 -8.84 5.19 3.00
N LEU A 14 -8.70 6.07 3.99
CA LEU A 14 -7.41 6.44 4.56
C LEU A 14 -6.70 5.25 5.21
N VAL A 15 -7.43 4.47 6.01
CA VAL A 15 -6.91 3.23 6.63
C VAL A 15 -6.43 2.27 5.55
N LEU A 16 -7.22 2.05 4.49
CA LEU A 16 -6.84 1.17 3.39
C LEU A 16 -5.52 1.65 2.75
N ILE A 17 -5.41 2.93 2.40
CA ILE A 17 -4.23 3.48 1.72
C ILE A 17 -2.98 3.39 2.59
N LEU A 18 -3.08 3.73 3.88
CA LEU A 18 -1.92 3.75 4.79
C LEU A 18 -1.51 2.35 5.27
N ALA A 19 -2.47 1.44 5.46
CA ALA A 19 -2.19 0.08 5.90
C ALA A 19 -1.65 -0.80 4.76
N THR A 20 -1.99 -0.51 3.50
CA THR A 20 -1.59 -1.35 2.35
C THR A 20 -0.07 -1.48 2.21
N PRO A 21 0.76 -0.42 2.26
CA PRO A 21 2.21 -0.56 2.20
C PRO A 21 2.77 -1.44 3.32
N VAL A 22 2.27 -1.26 4.55
CA VAL A 22 2.73 -2.00 5.73
C VAL A 22 2.30 -3.46 5.67
N ALA A 23 1.05 -3.73 5.27
CA ALA A 23 0.55 -5.08 5.07
C ALA A 23 1.33 -5.80 3.96
N SER A 24 1.59 -5.11 2.84
CA SER A 24 2.38 -5.66 1.73
C SER A 24 3.79 -5.99 2.18
N TRP A 25 4.45 -5.06 2.87
CA TRP A 25 5.76 -5.29 3.48
C TRP A 25 5.76 -6.51 4.43
N GLY A 26 4.79 -6.62 5.32
CA GLY A 26 4.67 -7.74 6.26
C GLY A 26 4.45 -9.08 5.56
N LEU A 27 3.59 -9.11 4.53
CA LEU A 27 3.23 -10.32 3.79
C LEU A 27 4.35 -10.82 2.87
N ILE A 28 5.09 -9.90 2.23
CA ILE A 28 6.22 -10.27 1.38
C ILE A 28 7.34 -10.92 2.20
N GLY A 29 7.52 -10.46 3.44
CA GLY A 29 8.55 -10.99 4.34
C GLY A 29 9.97 -10.63 3.89
N ASP A 30 10.95 -11.23 4.55
CA ASP A 30 12.35 -10.99 4.23
C ASP A 30 12.72 -11.69 2.90
N LEU A 31 13.30 -10.90 1.98
CA LEU A 31 13.75 -11.36 0.66
C LEU A 31 15.25 -11.66 0.62
N THR A 32 15.94 -11.63 1.76
CA THR A 32 17.35 -11.99 1.87
C THR A 32 17.58 -13.43 1.40
N ASN A 33 18.55 -13.60 0.49
CA ASN A 33 18.89 -14.88 -0.13
C ASN A 33 19.33 -15.90 0.94
N GLU A 34 19.10 -17.20 0.70
CA GLU A 34 19.42 -18.25 1.67
C GLU A 34 20.93 -18.36 1.91
N GLU A 35 21.74 -18.26 0.86
CA GLU A 35 23.21 -18.21 0.95
C GLU A 35 23.68 -17.00 1.75
N ALA A 36 23.03 -15.86 1.54
CA ALA A 36 23.30 -14.63 2.28
C ALA A 36 22.95 -14.79 3.77
N ARG A 37 21.84 -15.48 4.08
CA ARG A 37 21.45 -15.83 5.46
C ARG A 37 22.43 -16.79 6.14
N GLN A 38 22.95 -17.77 5.41
CA GLN A 38 23.97 -18.70 5.93
C GLN A 38 25.27 -17.98 6.26
N LEU A 39 25.74 -17.11 5.37
CA LEU A 39 26.93 -16.28 5.62
C LEU A 39 26.75 -15.34 6.81
N ALA A 40 25.57 -14.74 6.97
CA ALA A 40 25.25 -13.96 8.17
C ALA A 40 25.30 -14.80 9.46
N ALA A 41 24.86 -16.06 9.42
CA ALA A 41 24.94 -16.97 10.55
C ALA A 41 26.39 -17.37 10.89
N GLU A 42 27.28 -17.36 9.88
CA GLU A 42 28.73 -17.55 10.04
C GLU A 42 29.47 -16.26 10.48
N GLY A 43 28.75 -15.14 10.62
CA GLY A 43 29.30 -13.86 11.08
C GLY A 43 29.84 -12.96 9.96
N VAL A 44 29.60 -13.29 8.70
CA VAL A 44 29.95 -12.43 7.55
C VAL A 44 28.96 -11.28 7.46
N GLU A 45 29.48 -10.06 7.33
CA GLU A 45 28.64 -8.88 7.19
C GLU A 45 27.99 -8.83 5.80
N LEU A 46 26.68 -8.63 5.77
CA LEU A 46 25.88 -8.56 4.54
C LEU A 46 25.85 -7.15 3.95
N ASP A 47 25.86 -7.08 2.63
CA ASP A 47 25.68 -5.82 1.91
C ASP A 47 24.19 -5.46 1.83
N TYR A 48 23.85 -4.27 2.33
CA TYR A 48 22.50 -3.72 2.27
C TYR A 48 22.51 -2.39 1.54
N ALA A 49 21.55 -2.19 0.62
CA ALA A 49 21.30 -0.87 0.05
C ALA A 49 20.74 0.07 1.12
N ILE A 50 19.81 -0.43 1.96
CA ILE A 50 19.29 0.25 3.15
C ILE A 50 19.15 -0.79 4.27
N ARG A 51 19.67 -0.49 5.47
CA ARG A 51 19.51 -1.40 6.62
C ARG A 51 18.03 -1.43 7.08
N PRO A 52 17.43 -2.62 7.25
CA PRO A 52 16.04 -2.73 7.71
C PRO A 52 15.90 -2.16 9.13
N VAL A 53 14.90 -1.31 9.32
CA VAL A 53 14.44 -0.93 10.66
C VAL A 53 13.51 -2.05 11.14
N SER A 54 13.88 -2.71 12.23
CA SER A 54 13.08 -3.77 12.86
C SER A 54 12.72 -3.39 14.28
N LEU A 55 11.47 -3.67 14.67
CA LEU A 55 11.00 -3.58 16.06
C LEU A 55 11.20 -4.91 16.81
N GLY A 56 12.05 -5.78 16.25
CA GLY A 56 12.21 -7.17 16.65
C GLY A 56 11.19 -8.10 15.97
N PRO A 57 11.44 -9.43 15.95
CA PRO A 57 10.61 -10.38 15.21
C PRO A 57 9.13 -10.36 15.62
N VAL A 58 8.87 -10.15 16.91
CA VAL A 58 7.51 -10.09 17.47
C VAL A 58 6.84 -8.76 17.10
N GLY A 59 7.55 -7.64 17.20
CA GLY A 59 7.02 -6.31 16.87
C GLY A 59 6.63 -6.21 15.40
N ASP A 60 7.52 -6.63 14.50
CA ASP A 60 7.29 -6.62 13.05
C ASP A 60 6.07 -7.48 12.67
N ARG A 61 5.91 -8.64 13.35
CA ARG A 61 4.75 -9.52 13.14
C ARG A 61 3.45 -8.89 13.61
N ILE A 62 3.44 -8.26 14.79
CA ILE A 62 2.25 -7.56 15.32
C ILE A 62 1.84 -6.44 14.36
N VAL A 63 2.80 -5.61 13.93
CA VAL A 63 2.55 -4.51 12.99
C VAL A 63 1.99 -5.04 11.66
N GLY A 64 2.58 -6.09 11.10
CA GLY A 64 2.09 -6.71 9.87
C GLY A 64 0.68 -7.27 10.01
N VAL A 65 0.39 -7.98 11.11
CA VAL A 65 -0.96 -8.54 11.37
C VAL A 65 -2.00 -7.43 11.55
N LEU A 66 -1.69 -6.40 12.32
CA LEU A 66 -2.60 -5.25 12.51
C LEU A 66 -2.86 -4.51 11.19
N ALA A 67 -1.84 -4.35 10.35
CA ALA A 67 -2.00 -3.75 9.03
C ALA A 67 -2.91 -4.61 8.13
N CYS A 68 -2.74 -5.93 8.12
CA CYS A 68 -3.61 -6.85 7.38
C CYS A 68 -5.07 -6.76 7.86
N ILE A 69 -5.30 -6.74 9.18
CA ILE A 69 -6.65 -6.57 9.74
C ILE A 69 -7.24 -5.22 9.30
N GLY A 70 -6.44 -4.16 9.32
CA GLY A 70 -6.84 -2.82 8.85
C GLY A 70 -7.26 -2.82 7.37
N VAL A 71 -6.46 -3.43 6.50
CA VAL A 71 -6.77 -3.57 5.06
C VAL A 71 -8.06 -4.36 4.85
N ILE A 72 -8.20 -5.53 5.47
CA ILE A 72 -9.38 -6.38 5.33
C ILE A 72 -10.64 -5.66 5.84
N GLY A 73 -10.55 -5.04 7.03
CA GLY A 73 -11.66 -4.30 7.63
C GLY A 73 -12.09 -3.10 6.80
N ALA A 74 -11.13 -2.29 6.34
CA ALA A 74 -11.41 -1.13 5.50
C ALA A 74 -12.00 -1.54 4.15
N LEU A 75 -11.45 -2.57 3.50
CA LEU A 75 -11.94 -3.08 2.24
C LEU A 75 -13.37 -3.63 2.38
N ALA A 76 -13.63 -4.44 3.41
CA ALA A 76 -14.96 -4.98 3.67
C ALA A 76 -16.01 -3.87 3.87
N LEU A 77 -15.66 -2.79 4.57
CA LEU A 77 -16.55 -1.64 4.76
C LEU A 77 -16.80 -0.87 3.46
N LEU A 78 -15.75 -0.58 2.68
CA LEU A 78 -15.89 0.12 1.40
C LEU A 78 -16.69 -0.69 0.38
N VAL A 79 -16.46 -2.01 0.33
CA VAL A 79 -17.22 -2.94 -0.51
C VAL A 79 -18.69 -2.99 -0.06
N ARG A 80 -18.96 -3.13 1.23
CA ARG A 80 -20.33 -3.09 1.78
C ARG A 80 -21.02 -1.77 1.45
N ASP A 81 -20.35 -0.64 1.63
CA ASP A 81 -20.91 0.68 1.32
C ASP A 81 -21.13 0.87 -0.20
N THR A 82 -20.34 0.22 -1.05
CA THR A 82 -20.58 0.17 -2.50
C THR A 82 -21.83 -0.66 -2.82
N TYR A 83 -21.98 -1.86 -2.22
CA TYR A 83 -23.16 -2.71 -2.41
C TYR A 83 -24.45 -2.11 -1.87
N THR A 84 -24.38 -1.31 -0.80
CA THR A 84 -25.53 -0.59 -0.23
C THR A 84 -25.76 0.78 -0.88
N CYS A 85 -25.09 1.06 -2.00
CA CYS A 85 -25.18 2.31 -2.76
C CYS A 85 -24.86 3.60 -1.95
N ARG A 86 -24.12 3.47 -0.85
CA ARG A 86 -23.64 4.59 -0.03
C ARG A 86 -22.33 5.19 -0.57
N LEU A 87 -21.55 4.38 -1.29
CA LEU A 87 -20.36 4.78 -2.03
C LEU A 87 -20.60 4.66 -3.54
N ASP A 88 -20.35 5.74 -4.27
CA ASP A 88 -20.36 5.70 -5.74
C ASP A 88 -19.20 4.81 -6.22
N SER A 89 -19.54 3.74 -6.95
CA SER A 89 -18.59 2.75 -7.48
C SER A 89 -17.46 3.38 -8.29
N ARG A 90 -17.66 4.57 -8.86
CA ARG A 90 -16.60 5.28 -9.59
C ARG A 90 -15.41 5.67 -8.70
N TRP A 91 -15.56 5.73 -7.38
CA TRP A 91 -14.44 5.94 -6.44
C TRP A 91 -13.40 4.82 -6.46
N TRP A 92 -13.77 3.60 -6.87
CA TRP A 92 -12.81 2.51 -7.06
C TRP A 92 -11.75 2.82 -8.11
N ARG A 93 -12.03 3.71 -9.08
CA ARG A 93 -11.04 4.19 -10.06
C ARG A 93 -9.92 5.01 -9.41
N VAL A 94 -10.15 5.59 -8.23
CA VAL A 94 -9.13 6.31 -7.44
C VAL A 94 -8.47 5.37 -6.43
N LEU A 95 -9.27 4.55 -5.75
CA LEU A 95 -8.77 3.68 -4.69
C LEU A 95 -7.88 2.54 -5.22
N LEU A 96 -8.23 1.92 -6.36
CA LEU A 96 -7.44 0.80 -6.89
C LEU A 96 -6.00 1.19 -7.25
N PRO A 97 -5.75 2.29 -8.00
CA PRO A 97 -4.37 2.71 -8.26
C PRO A 97 -3.61 3.11 -6.99
N LEU A 98 -4.27 3.72 -5.99
CA LEU A 98 -3.63 4.07 -4.71
C LEU A 98 -3.25 2.84 -3.89
N VAL A 99 -4.12 1.82 -3.85
CA VAL A 99 -3.80 0.52 -3.23
C VAL A 99 -2.63 -0.13 -3.97
N GLY A 100 -2.67 -0.14 -5.30
CA GLY A 100 -1.56 -0.64 -6.12
C GLY A 100 -0.24 0.09 -5.83
N ALA A 101 -0.29 1.42 -5.72
CA ALA A 101 0.87 2.23 -5.34
C ALA A 101 1.41 1.83 -3.96
N GLY A 102 0.52 1.61 -2.98
CA GLY A 102 0.91 1.12 -1.67
C GLY A 102 1.60 -0.25 -1.71
N VAL A 103 1.11 -1.18 -2.52
CA VAL A 103 1.75 -2.49 -2.73
C VAL A 103 3.15 -2.32 -3.31
N VAL A 104 3.30 -1.49 -4.36
CA VAL A 104 4.60 -1.20 -4.98
C VAL A 104 5.57 -0.61 -3.96
N VAL A 105 5.13 0.29 -3.09
CA VAL A 105 5.96 0.89 -2.03
C VAL A 105 6.41 -0.18 -1.02
N GLY A 106 5.49 -1.01 -0.51
CA GLY A 106 5.82 -2.09 0.42
C GLY A 106 6.80 -3.11 -0.17
N PHE A 107 6.62 -3.45 -1.45
CA PHE A 107 7.53 -4.33 -2.19
C PHE A 107 8.91 -3.68 -2.39
N THR A 108 8.94 -2.41 -2.81
CA THR A 108 10.18 -1.68 -3.02
C THR A 108 11.01 -1.62 -1.75
N TRP A 109 10.38 -1.36 -0.60
CA TRP A 109 11.07 -1.36 0.67
C TRP A 109 11.72 -2.72 0.96
N ARG A 110 11.02 -3.84 0.74
CA ARG A 110 11.60 -5.18 0.94
C ARG A 110 12.79 -5.46 0.03
N VAL A 111 12.71 -5.06 -1.23
CA VAL A 111 13.80 -5.24 -2.19
C VAL A 111 15.03 -4.42 -1.79
N LEU A 112 14.83 -3.18 -1.33
CA LEU A 112 15.91 -2.30 -0.88
C LEU A 112 16.56 -2.75 0.43
N THR A 113 15.79 -3.41 1.30
CA THR A 113 16.28 -3.92 2.58
C THR A 113 16.77 -5.37 2.54
N ALA A 114 16.68 -6.04 1.39
CA ALA A 114 17.14 -7.42 1.24
C ALA A 114 18.67 -7.46 1.35
N GLY A 115 19.19 -8.35 2.19
CA GLY A 115 20.62 -8.61 2.32
C GLY A 115 21.13 -9.39 1.11
N GLY A 116 22.22 -8.93 0.52
CA GLY A 116 22.88 -9.58 -0.59
C GLY A 116 24.37 -9.80 -0.33
N ILE A 117 24.98 -10.61 -1.19
CA ILE A 117 26.43 -10.74 -1.29
C ILE A 117 26.82 -9.98 -2.56
N GLY A 118 27.33 -8.75 -2.42
CA GLY A 118 27.59 -7.85 -3.55
C GLY A 118 26.37 -7.05 -4.04
N ALA A 119 26.33 -6.75 -5.35
CA ALA A 119 25.38 -5.80 -5.91
C ALA A 119 23.93 -6.34 -5.95
N ASN A 120 23.01 -5.64 -5.28
CA ASN A 120 21.57 -5.96 -5.29
C ASN A 120 20.94 -5.57 -6.64
N ILE A 121 20.91 -6.50 -7.60
CA ILE A 121 20.29 -6.31 -8.93
C ILE A 121 18.80 -5.97 -8.79
N GLY A 122 18.11 -6.54 -7.80
CA GLY A 122 16.72 -6.23 -7.49
C GLY A 122 16.51 -4.75 -7.16
N ALA A 123 17.41 -4.16 -6.37
CA ALA A 123 17.38 -2.73 -6.05
C ALA A 123 17.58 -1.86 -7.30
N GLY A 124 18.47 -2.27 -8.22
CA GLY A 124 18.63 -1.58 -9.50
C GLY A 124 17.35 -1.61 -10.35
N LEU A 125 16.74 -2.80 -10.49
CA LEU A 125 15.51 -2.97 -11.25
C LEU A 125 14.32 -2.21 -10.65
N ILE A 126 14.18 -2.19 -9.32
CA ILE A 126 13.06 -1.48 -8.68
C ILE A 126 13.21 0.04 -8.79
N ILE A 127 14.43 0.57 -8.83
CA ILE A 127 14.65 1.99 -9.08
C ILE A 127 14.26 2.35 -10.52
N ILE A 128 14.67 1.53 -11.50
CA ILE A 128 14.42 1.78 -12.92
C ILE A 128 12.94 1.62 -13.27
N PHE A 129 12.27 0.57 -12.77
CA PHE A 129 10.90 0.23 -13.16
C PHE A 129 9.85 0.57 -12.10
N GLY A 130 10.19 0.45 -10.81
CA GLY A 130 9.26 0.72 -9.71
C GLY A 130 8.90 2.20 -9.60
N GLY A 131 9.85 3.11 -9.82
CA GLY A 131 9.60 4.56 -9.85
C GLY A 131 8.59 4.97 -10.93
N PRO A 132 8.82 4.63 -12.21
CA PRO A 132 7.85 4.89 -13.28
C PRO A 132 6.49 4.22 -13.05
N LEU A 133 6.47 2.97 -12.57
CA LEU A 133 5.21 2.29 -12.25
C LEU A 133 4.43 3.02 -11.15
N LEU A 134 5.11 3.43 -10.07
CA LEU A 134 4.51 4.21 -8.99
C LEU A 134 3.96 5.54 -9.53
N ALA A 135 4.72 6.24 -10.38
CA ALA A 135 4.28 7.49 -11.00
C ALA A 135 3.01 7.30 -11.84
N VAL A 136 2.95 6.24 -12.67
CA VAL A 136 1.77 5.92 -13.48
C VAL A 136 0.54 5.66 -12.60
N LEU A 137 0.69 4.92 -11.50
CA LEU A 137 -0.40 4.63 -10.58
C LEU A 137 -0.92 5.89 -9.88
N LEU A 138 -0.01 6.77 -9.43
CA LEU A 138 -0.37 8.03 -8.79
C LEU A 138 -1.03 9.01 -9.77
N ILE A 139 -0.52 9.10 -11.01
CA ILE A 139 -1.14 9.89 -12.08
C ILE A 139 -2.53 9.36 -12.39
N ALA A 140 -2.69 8.03 -12.51
CA ALA A 140 -3.99 7.41 -12.75
C ALA A 140 -5.00 7.74 -11.64
N ALA A 141 -4.57 7.67 -10.37
CA ALA A 141 -5.41 8.08 -9.23
C ALA A 141 -5.80 9.56 -9.30
N ALA A 142 -4.85 10.44 -9.60
CA ALA A 142 -5.08 11.88 -9.69
C ALA A 142 -6.04 12.24 -10.85
N VAL A 143 -5.86 11.64 -12.02
CA VAL A 143 -6.74 11.82 -13.18
C VAL A 143 -8.15 11.33 -12.86
N ALA A 144 -8.28 10.14 -12.25
CA ALA A 144 -9.57 9.61 -11.84
C ALA A 144 -10.27 10.52 -10.83
N ALA A 145 -9.54 11.04 -9.85
CA ALA A 145 -10.08 11.97 -8.85
C ALA A 145 -10.56 13.26 -9.53
N LEU A 146 -9.72 13.88 -10.37
CA LEU A 146 -10.07 15.09 -11.11
C LEU A 146 -11.33 14.89 -11.97
N HIS A 147 -11.43 13.76 -12.67
CA HIS A 147 -12.59 13.45 -13.50
C HIS A 147 -13.88 13.34 -12.67
N LEU A 148 -13.81 12.80 -11.44
CA LEU A 148 -14.93 12.76 -10.50
C LEU A 148 -15.31 14.16 -10.01
N HIS A 149 -14.34 15.00 -9.67
CA HIS A 149 -14.58 16.39 -9.25
C HIS A 149 -15.26 17.20 -10.36
N LEU A 150 -14.77 17.10 -11.59
CA LEU A 150 -15.33 17.82 -12.74
C LEU A 150 -16.74 17.35 -13.10
N THR A 151 -17.00 16.05 -13.03
CA THR A 151 -18.34 15.50 -13.32
C THR A 151 -19.38 15.95 -12.27
N ARG A 152 -18.96 16.06 -11.00
CA ARG A 152 -19.83 16.58 -9.93
C ARG A 152 -20.15 18.07 -10.12
N ALA A 153 -19.16 18.88 -10.49
CA ALA A 153 -19.36 20.31 -10.73
C ALA A 153 -20.36 20.57 -11.87
N ARG A 154 -20.25 19.83 -12.97
CA ARG A 154 -21.19 19.96 -14.12
C ARG A 154 -22.63 19.59 -13.77
N ARG A 155 -22.83 18.55 -12.95
CA ARG A 155 -24.16 18.10 -12.53
C ARG A 155 -24.87 19.10 -11.61
N ASN A 156 -24.12 19.86 -10.82
CA ASN A 156 -24.68 20.88 -9.93
C ASN A 156 -25.03 22.17 -10.69
N GLY A 157 -24.27 22.53 -11.73
CA GLY A 157 -24.58 23.68 -12.58
C GLY A 157 -25.88 23.53 -13.37
N SER A 158 -26.16 22.34 -13.93
CA SER A 158 -27.36 22.09 -14.75
C SER A 158 -28.69 22.01 -13.97
N ASN A 159 -28.65 21.99 -12.64
CA ASN A 159 -29.85 21.96 -11.78
C ASN A 159 -30.26 23.36 -11.28
N SER A 160 -29.56 24.41 -11.74
CA SER A 160 -29.73 25.80 -11.31
C SER A 160 -30.43 26.68 -12.35
N ASP A 161 -30.77 26.11 -13.51
CA ASP A 161 -31.50 26.73 -14.63
C ASP A 161 -32.92 26.14 -14.71
#